data_AF-A0A542XGJ3-F1
#
_entry.id   AF-A0A542XGJ3-F1
#
_cell.length_a   1.000
_cell.length_b   1.000
_cell.length_c   1.000
_cell.angle_alpha   90.00
_cell.angle_beta   90.00
_cell.angle_gamma   90.00
#
_symmetry.space_group_name_H-M   'P 1'
#
loop_
_entity.id
_entity.type
_entity.pdbx_description
1 polymer ?
#
loop_
_entity_poly.entity_id
_entity_poly.type
_entity_poly.pdbx_seq_one_letter_code
_entity_poly.pdbx_strand_id
1 'polypeptide(L)'
;MTEPTDSTEPPDPTDAADSPDTTAAALAAARALTGEIDHFDQLATIEVAAMGGPEAAHEPIRICAVTREQVERHLAAPGSWAAPDPQPAPQFAITFSARKRRERAEAAAAAERQTEAWEREYDDMEAAAETALADWRRRADPDWIARATAARDAALDDLVTRGLWTSEVREGYRDSPLAALMMHAALAWD
;
A
#
# COMPACT_ATOMS: atom_id res chain seq x y z
N MET A 1 65.23 -35.24 -2.68
CA MET A 1 63.87 -35.81 -2.75
C MET A 1 63.08 -35.17 -1.64
N THR A 2 62.24 -34.22 -1.98
CA THR A 2 61.36 -33.49 -1.05
C THR A 2 59.94 -33.65 -1.59
N GLU A 3 59.04 -34.13 -0.74
CA GLU A 3 57.65 -34.44 -1.05
C GLU A 3 56.84 -33.17 -1.41
N PRO A 4 55.81 -33.27 -2.26
CA PRO A 4 54.90 -32.16 -2.54
C PRO A 4 53.84 -32.08 -1.44
N THR A 5 53.73 -30.94 -0.77
CA THR A 5 52.60 -30.62 0.12
C THR A 5 51.37 -30.38 -0.73
N ASP A 6 50.44 -31.33 -0.68
CA ASP A 6 49.06 -31.18 -1.10
C ASP A 6 48.33 -30.30 -0.07
N SER A 7 48.24 -29.01 -0.35
CA SER A 7 47.38 -28.08 0.37
C SER A 7 46.05 -27.99 -0.38
N THR A 8 45.18 -28.96 -0.13
CA THR A 8 43.74 -28.78 -0.39
C THR A 8 43.19 -27.86 0.69
N GLU A 9 43.10 -26.57 0.35
CA GLU A 9 42.38 -25.57 1.11
C GLU A 9 40.89 -26.00 1.17
N PRO A 10 40.27 -26.10 2.36
CA PRO A 10 38.85 -26.40 2.46
C PRO A 10 38.05 -25.22 1.88
N PRO A 11 36.94 -25.47 1.16
CA PRO A 11 36.10 -24.39 0.67
C PRO A 11 35.57 -23.58 1.85
N ASP A 12 35.75 -22.27 1.76
CA ASP A 12 35.19 -21.26 2.65
C ASP A 12 33.66 -21.45 2.72
N PRO A 13 33.06 -21.71 3.90
CA PRO A 13 31.62 -21.95 4.04
C PRO A 13 30.77 -20.68 3.89
N THR A 14 31.34 -19.57 3.42
CA THR A 14 30.64 -18.29 3.25
C THR A 14 30.00 -18.16 1.86
N ASP A 15 29.63 -19.28 1.24
CA ASP A 15 28.99 -19.34 -0.07
C ASP A 15 27.47 -19.04 0.04
N ALA A 16 27.14 -17.75 0.02
CA ALA A 16 26.09 -17.15 -0.81
C ALA A 16 24.71 -17.85 -1.04
N ALA A 17 24.21 -18.72 -0.15
CA ALA A 17 23.07 -19.59 -0.46
C ALA A 17 21.90 -19.62 0.54
N ASP A 18 21.61 -18.53 1.27
CA ASP A 18 20.42 -18.48 2.14
C ASP A 18 19.62 -17.16 2.07
N SER A 19 19.83 -16.34 1.04
CA SER A 19 18.80 -15.36 0.68
C SER A 19 17.72 -16.07 -0.13
N PRO A 20 16.46 -16.17 0.36
CA PRO A 20 15.38 -16.74 -0.44
C PRO A 20 15.34 -16.03 -1.78
N ASP A 21 15.19 -16.78 -2.87
CA ASP A 21 15.05 -16.21 -4.22
C ASP A 21 13.79 -15.35 -4.28
N THR A 22 13.94 -14.06 -3.97
CA THR A 22 12.84 -13.11 -3.83
C THR A 22 12.11 -12.89 -5.16
N THR A 23 12.80 -13.08 -6.29
CA THR A 23 12.20 -12.99 -7.62
C THR A 23 11.27 -14.18 -7.85
N ALA A 24 11.72 -15.41 -7.55
CA ALA A 24 10.87 -16.59 -7.64
C ALA A 24 9.66 -16.49 -6.70
N ALA A 25 9.84 -15.96 -5.49
CA ALA A 25 8.75 -15.74 -4.54
C ALA A 25 7.74 -14.69 -5.04
N ALA A 26 8.20 -13.55 -5.53
CA ALA A 26 7.33 -12.50 -6.09
C ALA A 26 6.55 -13.00 -7.32
N LEU A 27 7.21 -13.74 -8.21
CA LEU A 27 6.56 -14.38 -9.35
C LEU A 27 5.52 -15.42 -8.91
N ALA A 28 5.81 -16.21 -7.86
CA ALA A 28 4.85 -17.16 -7.32
C ALA A 28 3.61 -16.45 -6.75
N ALA A 29 3.80 -15.33 -6.04
CA ALA A 29 2.72 -14.49 -5.54
C ALA A 29 1.87 -13.91 -6.70
N ALA A 30 2.49 -13.35 -7.73
CA ALA A 30 1.78 -12.88 -8.92
C ALA A 30 1.04 -14.02 -9.65
N ARG A 31 1.63 -15.22 -9.71
CA ARG A 31 1.01 -16.40 -10.34
C ARG A 31 -0.22 -16.92 -9.61
N ALA A 32 -0.27 -16.76 -8.30
CA ALA A 32 -1.45 -17.09 -7.50
C ALA A 32 -2.66 -16.19 -7.82
N LEU A 33 -2.46 -15.02 -8.44
CA LEU A 33 -3.54 -14.13 -8.88
C LEU A 33 -4.14 -14.68 -10.18
N THR A 34 -5.40 -15.09 -10.12
CA THR A 34 -6.10 -15.81 -11.22
C THR A 34 -7.26 -15.01 -11.84
N GLY A 35 -7.63 -13.88 -11.25
CA GLY A 35 -8.64 -12.95 -11.76
C GLY A 35 -8.06 -11.55 -12.00
N GLU A 36 -8.92 -10.61 -12.39
CA GLU A 36 -8.59 -9.19 -12.34
C GLU A 36 -8.15 -8.84 -10.90
N ILE A 37 -7.10 -8.04 -10.78
CA ILE A 37 -6.61 -7.62 -9.47
C ILE A 37 -7.52 -6.49 -9.02
N ASP A 38 -8.50 -6.85 -8.21
CA ASP A 38 -9.54 -5.93 -7.75
C ASP A 38 -9.09 -5.14 -6.50
N HIS A 39 -8.04 -5.58 -5.79
CA HIS A 39 -7.67 -5.00 -4.48
C HIS A 39 -6.17 -4.80 -4.30
N PHE A 40 -5.81 -3.66 -3.71
CA PHE A 40 -4.43 -3.31 -3.34
C PHE A 40 -3.77 -4.32 -2.38
N ASP A 41 -4.54 -5.04 -1.56
CA ASP A 41 -4.02 -6.10 -0.66
C ASP A 41 -3.32 -7.23 -1.44
N GLN A 42 -3.77 -7.53 -2.65
CA GLN A 42 -3.11 -8.52 -3.53
C GLN A 42 -1.74 -8.01 -4.01
N LEU A 43 -1.62 -6.70 -4.27
CA LEU A 43 -0.37 -6.06 -4.67
C LEU A 43 0.62 -5.94 -3.52
N ALA A 44 0.12 -5.65 -2.31
CA ALA A 44 0.91 -5.70 -1.10
C ALA A 44 1.53 -7.10 -0.87
N THR A 45 0.81 -8.17 -1.22
CA THR A 45 1.33 -9.55 -1.13
C THR A 45 2.53 -9.79 -2.06
N ILE A 46 2.50 -9.27 -3.29
CA ILE A 46 3.65 -9.33 -4.22
C ILE A 46 4.84 -8.56 -3.64
N GLU A 47 4.59 -7.36 -3.09
CA GLU A 47 5.66 -6.52 -2.55
C GLU A 47 6.33 -7.15 -1.31
N VAL A 48 5.54 -7.78 -0.43
CA VAL A 48 6.06 -8.56 0.71
C VAL A 48 6.88 -9.76 0.23
N ALA A 49 6.41 -10.49 -0.80
CA ALA A 49 7.17 -11.60 -1.37
C ALA A 49 8.50 -11.13 -2.00
N ALA A 50 8.48 -9.99 -2.70
CA ALA A 50 9.66 -9.38 -3.31
C ALA A 50 10.70 -8.90 -2.27
N MET A 51 10.25 -8.54 -1.06
CA MET A 51 11.12 -8.22 0.07
C MET A 51 11.73 -9.45 0.76
N GLY A 52 11.33 -10.67 0.39
CA GLY A 52 11.77 -11.91 1.04
C GLY A 52 10.83 -12.42 2.14
N GLY A 53 9.58 -11.94 2.16
CA GLY A 53 8.52 -12.42 3.05
C GLY A 53 8.28 -11.52 4.27
N PRO A 54 7.32 -11.92 5.14
CA PRO A 54 6.82 -11.06 6.22
C PRO A 54 7.88 -10.65 7.25
N GLU A 55 8.86 -11.51 7.53
CA GLU A 55 9.93 -11.22 8.50
C GLU A 55 10.87 -10.13 7.97
N ALA A 56 11.28 -10.22 6.70
CA ALA A 56 12.11 -9.21 6.05
C ALA A 56 11.35 -7.89 5.86
N ALA A 57 10.03 -7.97 5.59
CA ALA A 57 9.15 -6.82 5.43
C ALA A 57 8.53 -6.31 6.75
N HIS A 58 8.97 -6.76 7.93
CA HIS A 58 8.25 -6.50 9.19
C HIS A 58 8.07 -5.01 9.49
N GLU A 59 9.08 -4.17 9.24
CA GLU A 59 9.03 -2.73 9.52
C GLU A 59 8.04 -1.99 8.61
N PRO A 60 8.09 -2.11 7.27
CA PRO A 60 7.08 -1.51 6.40
C PRO A 60 5.68 -2.07 6.65
N ILE A 61 5.52 -3.37 6.96
CA ILE A 61 4.23 -3.96 7.34
C ILE A 61 3.68 -3.24 8.58
N ARG A 62 4.51 -3.04 9.61
CA ARG A 62 4.10 -2.35 10.84
C ARG A 62 3.70 -0.90 10.58
N ILE A 63 4.44 -0.18 9.74
CA ILE A 63 4.10 1.22 9.37
C ILE A 63 2.71 1.25 8.72
N CYS A 64 2.49 0.40 7.70
CA CYS A 64 1.22 0.36 6.98
C CYS A 64 0.05 -0.12 7.87
N ALA A 65 0.30 -1.05 8.79
CA ALA A 65 -0.73 -1.52 9.73
C ALA A 65 -1.22 -0.42 10.68
N VAL A 66 -0.32 0.46 11.14
CA VAL A 66 -0.70 1.61 11.97
C VAL A 66 -1.58 2.57 11.18
N THR A 67 -1.23 2.85 9.92
CA THR A 67 -2.03 3.69 9.01
C THR A 67 -3.41 3.09 8.77
N ARG A 68 -3.49 1.78 8.47
CA ARG A 68 -4.77 1.08 8.29
C ARG A 68 -5.65 1.16 9.53
N GLU A 69 -5.08 0.93 10.71
CA GLU A 69 -5.82 1.03 11.97
C GLU A 69 -6.34 2.46 12.22
N GLN A 70 -5.56 3.48 11.86
CA GLN A 70 -5.99 4.89 11.95
C GLN A 70 -7.16 5.16 11.01
N VAL A 71 -7.04 4.74 9.76
CA VAL A 71 -8.11 4.79 8.75
C VAL A 71 -9.39 4.11 9.25
N GLU A 72 -9.30 2.86 9.72
CA GLU A 72 -10.44 2.07 10.19
C GLU A 72 -11.11 2.73 11.40
N ARG A 73 -10.32 3.26 12.35
CA ARG A 73 -10.85 4.02 13.50
C ARG A 73 -11.59 5.28 13.07
N HIS A 74 -11.14 5.95 12.01
CA HIS A 74 -11.80 7.16 11.50
C HIS A 74 -13.06 6.82 10.71
N LEU A 75 -13.06 5.74 9.91
CA LEU A 75 -14.26 5.26 9.21
C LEU A 75 -15.37 4.84 10.20
N ALA A 76 -15.01 4.20 11.31
CA ALA A 76 -15.94 3.77 12.35
C ALA A 76 -16.45 4.92 13.24
N ALA A 77 -15.89 6.14 13.13
CA ALA A 77 -16.27 7.28 13.95
C ALA A 77 -17.67 7.80 13.57
N PRO A 78 -18.58 8.05 14.55
CA PRO A 78 -19.90 8.59 14.25
C PRO A 78 -19.82 9.95 13.55
N GLY A 79 -20.43 10.04 12.38
CA GLY A 79 -20.52 11.28 11.60
C GLY A 79 -19.51 11.41 10.45
N SER A 80 -18.61 10.44 10.24
CA SER A 80 -17.64 10.45 9.13
C SER A 80 -18.28 10.43 7.73
N TRP A 81 -19.49 9.89 7.59
CA TRP A 81 -20.16 9.69 6.28
C TRP A 81 -21.67 9.92 6.25
N ALA A 82 -22.23 10.64 7.23
CA ALA A 82 -23.67 10.93 7.18
C ALA A 82 -23.97 12.01 6.12
N ALA A 83 -24.15 11.59 4.87
CA ALA A 83 -24.82 12.42 3.87
C ALA A 83 -26.15 12.89 4.49
N PRO A 84 -26.46 14.20 4.50
CA PRO A 84 -27.73 14.67 5.03
C PRO A 84 -28.85 13.98 4.28
N ASP A 85 -29.70 13.23 5.01
CA ASP A 85 -30.83 12.47 4.45
C ASP A 85 -31.65 13.37 3.50
N PRO A 86 -31.73 13.05 2.19
CA PRO A 86 -32.46 13.85 1.23
C PRO A 86 -33.96 13.68 1.49
N GLN A 87 -34.49 14.45 2.44
CA GLN A 87 -35.92 14.44 2.69
C GLN A 87 -36.67 14.90 1.43
N PRO A 88 -37.68 14.15 0.95
CA PRO A 88 -38.42 14.50 -0.25
C PRO A 88 -39.01 15.91 -0.08
N ALA A 89 -38.75 16.77 -1.07
CA ALA A 89 -39.41 18.06 -1.13
C ALA A 89 -40.92 17.80 -1.22
N PRO A 90 -41.73 18.26 -0.25
CA PRO A 90 -43.17 18.12 -0.37
C PRO A 90 -43.61 18.85 -1.63
N GLN A 91 -44.41 18.18 -2.43
CA GLN A 91 -44.95 18.64 -3.73
C GLN A 91 -45.81 19.93 -3.59
N PHE A 92 -46.00 20.40 -2.35
CA PHE A 92 -46.72 21.61 -1.93
C PHE A 92 -45.92 22.52 -0.97
N ALA A 93 -44.59 22.52 -1.01
CA ALA A 93 -43.77 23.30 -0.07
C ALA A 93 -43.56 24.77 -0.46
N ILE A 94 -44.64 25.53 -0.65
CA ILE A 94 -44.56 27.01 -0.67
C ILE A 94 -44.65 27.48 0.79
N THR A 95 -43.53 27.41 1.51
CA THR A 95 -43.11 28.22 2.68
C THR A 95 -42.18 27.41 3.57
N PHE A 96 -40.94 27.17 3.12
CA PHE A 96 -39.87 26.95 4.09
C PHE A 96 -39.60 28.30 4.76
N SER A 97 -39.82 28.37 6.08
CA SER A 97 -39.47 29.55 6.87
C SER A 97 -37.99 29.88 6.63
N ALA A 98 -37.63 31.17 6.59
CA ALA A 98 -36.24 31.60 6.44
C ALA A 98 -35.31 30.89 7.44
N ARG A 99 -35.84 30.56 8.62
CA ARG A 99 -35.22 29.72 9.63
C ARG A 99 -34.83 28.33 9.12
N LYS A 100 -35.75 27.55 8.53
CA LYS A 100 -35.40 26.21 8.01
C LYS A 100 -34.39 26.24 6.87
N ARG A 101 -34.41 27.29 6.03
CA ARG A 101 -33.39 27.48 4.98
C ARG A 101 -32.01 27.77 5.58
N ARG A 102 -31.97 28.59 6.64
CA ARG A 102 -30.76 28.89 7.39
C ARG A 102 -30.22 27.64 8.12
N GLU A 103 -31.08 26.88 8.79
CA GLU A 103 -30.71 25.61 9.45
C GLU A 103 -30.10 24.61 8.45
N ARG A 104 -30.67 24.50 7.23
CA ARG A 104 -30.09 23.66 6.16
C ARG A 104 -28.75 24.18 5.65
N ALA A 105 -28.60 25.50 5.47
CA ALA A 105 -27.35 26.10 5.03
C ALA A 105 -26.25 25.93 6.10
N GLU A 106 -26.59 26.07 7.38
CA GLU A 106 -25.69 25.84 8.51
C GLU A 106 -25.28 24.36 8.61
N ALA A 107 -26.23 23.43 8.40
CA ALA A 107 -25.94 22.00 8.36
C ALA A 107 -25.05 21.59 7.17
N ALA A 108 -25.30 22.13 5.98
CA ALA A 108 -24.46 21.90 4.80
C ALA A 108 -23.04 22.45 5.01
N ALA A 109 -22.91 23.67 5.53
CA ALA A 109 -21.61 24.26 5.85
C ALA A 109 -20.89 23.51 6.99
N ALA A 110 -21.62 22.89 7.91
CA ALA A 110 -21.03 22.03 8.95
C ALA A 110 -20.52 20.71 8.37
N ALA A 111 -21.27 20.09 7.44
CA ALA A 111 -20.84 18.90 6.72
C ALA A 111 -19.61 19.18 5.85
N GLU A 112 -19.57 20.30 5.12
CA GLU A 112 -18.41 20.70 4.32
C GLU A 112 -17.15 20.88 5.19
N ARG A 113 -17.23 21.62 6.30
CA ARG A 113 -16.11 21.75 7.25
C ARG A 113 -15.66 20.41 7.83
N GLN A 114 -16.60 19.47 8.01
CA GLN A 114 -16.28 18.14 8.50
C GLN A 114 -15.56 17.32 7.43
N THR A 115 -15.99 17.35 6.18
CA THR A 115 -15.28 16.75 5.05
C THR A 115 -13.89 17.34 4.88
N GLU A 116 -13.74 18.66 4.89
CA GLU A 116 -12.42 19.30 4.80
C GLU A 116 -11.50 18.94 5.98
N ALA A 117 -12.06 18.79 7.19
CA ALA A 117 -11.29 18.35 8.35
C ALA A 117 -10.81 16.91 8.17
N TRP A 118 -11.67 16.04 7.63
CA TRP A 118 -11.35 14.66 7.31
C TRP A 118 -10.29 14.54 6.20
N GLU A 119 -10.42 15.30 5.11
CA GLU A 119 -9.41 15.32 4.03
C GLU A 119 -8.04 15.70 4.59
N ARG A 120 -7.97 16.73 5.44
CA ARG A 120 -6.72 17.12 6.11
C ARG A 120 -6.18 16.04 7.03
N GLU A 121 -7.02 15.39 7.84
CA GLU A 121 -6.59 14.31 8.72
C GLU A 121 -6.07 13.10 7.92
N TYR A 122 -6.70 12.79 6.78
CA TYR A 122 -6.22 11.74 5.88
C TYR A 122 -4.90 12.11 5.22
N ASP A 123 -4.77 13.32 4.68
CA ASP A 123 -3.52 13.84 4.11
C ASP A 123 -2.39 13.79 5.15
N ASP A 124 -2.66 14.13 6.41
CA ASP A 124 -1.71 14.05 7.50
C ASP A 124 -1.28 12.60 7.79
N MET A 125 -2.21 11.63 7.74
CA MET A 125 -1.92 10.19 7.91
C MET A 125 -1.08 9.64 6.76
N GLU A 126 -1.41 10.00 5.52
CA GLU A 126 -0.64 9.64 4.33
C GLU A 126 0.77 10.21 4.40
N ALA A 127 0.91 11.51 4.66
CA ALA A 127 2.21 12.17 4.76
C ALA A 127 3.09 11.58 5.90
N ALA A 128 2.49 11.21 7.03
CA ALA A 128 3.19 10.55 8.12
C ALA A 128 3.68 9.15 7.72
N ALA A 129 2.86 8.36 7.03
CA ALA A 129 3.21 7.05 6.52
C ALA A 129 4.33 7.13 5.47
N GLU A 130 4.22 8.05 4.51
CA GLU A 130 5.23 8.31 3.50
C GLU A 130 6.58 8.69 4.12
N THR A 131 6.56 9.56 5.12
CA THR A 131 7.76 9.97 5.85
C THR A 131 8.40 8.77 6.55
N ALA A 132 7.61 7.96 7.25
CA ALA A 132 8.11 6.77 7.94
C ALA A 132 8.69 5.73 6.96
N LEU A 133 8.05 5.49 5.82
CA LEU A 133 8.54 4.61 4.78
C LEU A 133 9.81 5.16 4.12
N ALA A 134 9.89 6.47 3.88
CA ALA A 134 11.11 7.10 3.38
C ALA A 134 12.27 6.97 4.37
N ASP A 135 12.02 7.17 5.67
CA ASP A 135 13.00 6.99 6.74
C ASP A 135 13.50 5.55 6.85
N TRP A 136 12.60 4.59 6.71
CA TRP A 136 12.95 3.18 6.63
C TRP A 136 13.83 2.89 5.41
N ARG A 137 13.43 3.31 4.21
CA ARG A 137 14.23 3.11 2.98
C ARG A 137 15.62 3.72 3.09
N ARG A 138 15.77 4.88 3.74
CA ARG A 138 17.08 5.53 3.97
C ARG A 138 18.02 4.73 4.86
N ARG A 139 17.49 3.90 5.77
CA ARG A 139 18.28 3.05 6.67
C ARG A 139 18.48 1.63 6.15
N ALA A 140 17.63 1.20 5.22
CA ALA A 140 17.73 -0.12 4.61
C ALA A 140 18.97 -0.24 3.72
N ASP A 141 19.46 -1.47 3.55
CA ASP A 141 20.54 -1.77 2.60
C ASP A 141 20.09 -1.41 1.17
N PRO A 142 20.79 -0.48 0.47
CA PRO A 142 20.39 -0.06 -0.87
C PRO A 142 20.44 -1.20 -1.89
N ASP A 143 21.35 -2.17 -1.73
CA ASP A 143 21.44 -3.31 -2.63
C ASP A 143 20.25 -4.26 -2.42
N TRP A 144 19.82 -4.41 -1.17
CA TRP A 144 18.60 -5.14 -0.84
C TRP A 144 17.34 -4.46 -1.42
N ILE A 145 17.21 -3.14 -1.27
CA ILE A 145 16.10 -2.37 -1.87
C ILE A 145 16.07 -2.55 -3.39
N ALA A 146 17.23 -2.47 -4.05
CA ALA A 146 17.32 -2.63 -5.50
C ALA A 146 16.87 -4.04 -5.95
N ARG A 147 17.31 -5.10 -5.25
CA ARG A 147 16.89 -6.49 -5.54
C ARG A 147 15.39 -6.69 -5.32
N ALA A 148 14.85 -6.19 -4.21
CA ALA A 148 13.42 -6.30 -3.92
C ALA A 148 12.57 -5.53 -4.94
N THR A 149 13.01 -4.34 -5.36
CA THR A 149 12.36 -3.57 -6.42
C THR A 149 12.35 -4.32 -7.75
N ALA A 150 13.49 -4.89 -8.15
CA ALA A 150 13.59 -5.68 -9.38
C ALA A 150 12.69 -6.94 -9.34
N ALA A 151 12.62 -7.63 -8.20
CA ALA A 151 11.75 -8.79 -8.00
C ALA A 151 10.27 -8.41 -8.11
N ARG A 152 9.86 -7.29 -7.50
CA ARG A 152 8.50 -6.74 -7.63
C ARG A 152 8.19 -6.42 -9.09
N ASP A 153 9.07 -5.68 -9.77
CA ASP A 153 8.85 -5.26 -11.15
C ASP A 153 8.73 -6.45 -12.11
N ALA A 154 9.53 -7.49 -11.90
CA ALA A 154 9.41 -8.75 -12.65
C ALA A 154 8.06 -9.45 -12.43
N ALA A 155 7.55 -9.43 -11.21
CA ALA A 155 6.22 -9.95 -10.90
C ALA A 155 5.10 -9.13 -11.53
N LEU A 156 5.22 -7.80 -11.56
CA LEU A 156 4.27 -6.93 -12.27
C LEU A 156 4.30 -7.16 -13.79
N ASP A 157 5.48 -7.40 -14.37
CA ASP A 157 5.64 -7.76 -15.78
C ASP A 157 4.98 -9.11 -16.12
N ASP A 158 5.02 -10.09 -15.21
CA ASP A 158 4.33 -11.39 -15.37
C ASP A 158 2.81 -11.20 -15.44
N LEU A 159 2.24 -10.28 -14.64
CA LEU A 159 0.81 -9.95 -14.67
C LEU A 159 0.38 -9.35 -16.02
N VAL A 160 1.18 -8.45 -16.58
CA VAL A 160 0.94 -7.87 -17.92
C VAL A 160 1.05 -8.95 -18.99
N THR A 161 2.08 -9.80 -18.92
CA THR A 161 2.31 -10.88 -19.89
C THR A 161 1.14 -11.87 -19.93
N ARG A 162 0.50 -12.11 -18.78
CA ARG A 162 -0.67 -12.99 -18.65
C ARG A 162 -1.99 -12.32 -18.99
N GLY A 163 -1.98 -11.03 -19.35
CA GLY A 163 -3.16 -10.26 -19.72
C GLY A 163 -4.06 -9.91 -18.54
N LEU A 164 -3.56 -10.02 -17.30
CA LEU A 164 -4.30 -9.59 -16.11
C LEU A 164 -4.24 -8.07 -15.93
N TRP A 165 -3.16 -7.44 -16.38
CA TRP A 165 -2.93 -6.00 -16.34
C TRP A 165 -2.63 -5.41 -17.71
N THR A 166 -2.96 -4.14 -17.89
CA THR A 166 -2.47 -3.35 -19.03
C THR A 166 -1.06 -2.82 -18.75
N SER A 167 -0.32 -2.52 -19.82
CA SER A 167 1.00 -1.88 -19.70
C SER A 167 0.92 -0.51 -19.00
N GLU A 168 -0.19 0.23 -19.19
CA GLU A 168 -0.45 1.52 -18.53
C GLU A 168 -0.53 1.37 -17.00
N VAL A 169 -1.27 0.39 -16.50
CA VAL A 169 -1.36 0.11 -15.06
C VAL A 169 0.01 -0.26 -14.51
N ARG A 170 0.76 -1.12 -15.21
CA ARG A 170 2.14 -1.46 -14.81
C ARG A 170 3.05 -0.24 -14.73
N GLU A 171 2.97 0.68 -15.70
CA GLU A 171 3.82 1.88 -15.72
C GLU A 171 3.55 2.78 -14.53
N GLY A 172 2.29 2.93 -14.12
CA GLY A 172 1.92 3.69 -12.93
C GLY A 172 2.59 3.21 -11.63
N TYR A 173 2.87 1.91 -11.51
CA TYR A 173 3.48 1.32 -10.32
C TYR A 173 4.99 1.07 -10.43
N ARG A 174 5.55 1.10 -11.64
CA ARG A 174 6.97 0.79 -11.86
C ARG A 174 7.89 1.77 -11.13
N ASP A 175 7.55 3.05 -11.21
CA ASP A 175 8.35 4.13 -10.62
C ASP A 175 8.00 4.36 -9.13
N SER A 176 7.01 3.64 -8.60
CA SER A 176 6.64 3.72 -7.19
C SER A 176 7.77 3.17 -6.33
N PRO A 177 8.11 3.84 -5.22
CA PRO A 177 9.17 3.35 -4.34
C PRO A 177 8.72 2.09 -3.59
N LEU A 178 9.66 1.24 -3.17
CA LEU A 178 9.34 0.02 -2.44
C LEU A 178 8.51 0.31 -1.17
N ALA A 179 7.55 -0.56 -0.89
CA ALA A 179 6.48 -0.48 0.11
C ALA A 179 5.30 0.46 -0.22
N ALA A 180 5.28 1.07 -1.42
CA ALA A 180 4.16 1.94 -1.82
C ALA A 180 2.85 1.15 -2.04
N LEU A 181 2.91 -0.08 -2.56
CA LEU A 181 1.71 -0.89 -2.79
C LEU A 181 1.06 -1.28 -1.46
N MET A 182 1.88 -1.56 -0.45
CA MET A 182 1.42 -1.78 0.92
C MET A 182 0.77 -0.54 1.54
N MET A 183 1.30 0.65 1.26
CA MET A 183 0.71 1.90 1.71
C MET A 183 -0.65 2.14 1.05
N HIS A 184 -0.75 1.97 -0.27
CA HIS A 184 -2.04 2.04 -0.97
C HIS A 184 -3.04 1.02 -0.44
N ALA A 185 -2.60 -0.20 -0.11
CA ALA A 185 -3.44 -1.21 0.52
C ALA A 185 -3.94 -0.80 1.93
N ALA A 186 -3.09 -0.12 2.71
CA ALA A 186 -3.48 0.40 4.02
C ALA A 186 -4.44 1.60 3.94
N LEU A 187 -4.36 2.37 2.87
CA LEU A 187 -5.16 3.57 2.62
C LEU A 187 -6.44 3.29 1.82
N ALA A 188 -6.56 2.11 1.20
CA ALA A 188 -7.72 1.70 0.45
C ALA A 188 -8.96 1.62 1.36
N TRP A 189 -10.03 2.26 0.93
CA TRP A 189 -11.35 2.19 1.56
C TRP A 189 -12.28 1.42 0.63
N ASP A 190 -12.46 0.13 0.90
CA ASP A 190 -13.49 -0.71 0.26
C ASP A 190 -14.88 -0.44 0.85
#